data_AF-A0A944C4U0-F1
#
_entry.id   AF-A0A944C4U0-F1
#
_cell.length_a   1.000
_cell.length_b   1.000
_cell.length_c   1.000
_cell.angle_alpha   90.00
_cell.angle_beta   90.00
_cell.angle_gamma   90.00
#
_symmetry.space_group_name_H-M   'P 1'
#
loop_
_entity.id
_entity.type
_entity.pdbx_description
1 polymer ?
#
loop_
_entity_poly.entity_id
_entity_poly.type
_entity_poly.pdbx_seq_one_letter_code
_entity_poly.pdbx_strand_id
1 'polypeptide(L)'
;MKKFILSLFAAFFCMSLSAQVSLSDLVNADTESAIAKYLKAKAVSTGEAGVDNFCAAVRTAATASQQSNVSIKALYEKLSAGGAGTEEANSVLEGLKTQVTSLVAAGKNAPAALAAAKNIKNPMKAAQAVKAVTSATSLLNTLTTQTQSQVKGMTQVVALLKEGKSIK
;
A
#
# COMPACT_ATOMS: atom_id res chain seq x y z
N MET A 1 11.08 -20.22 48.59
CA MET A 1 11.38 -19.67 47.25
C MET A 1 10.59 -20.39 46.15
N LYS A 2 9.26 -20.25 46.08
CA LYS A 2 8.44 -20.80 44.97
C LYS A 2 7.26 -19.92 44.54
N LYS A 3 6.95 -18.84 45.25
CA LYS A 3 5.77 -17.98 44.99
C LYS A 3 6.08 -16.69 44.22
N PHE A 4 7.36 -16.38 43.96
CA PHE A 4 7.76 -15.11 43.33
C PHE A 4 8.08 -15.24 41.83
N ILE A 5 8.25 -16.46 41.31
CA ILE A 5 8.52 -16.69 39.89
C ILE A 5 7.22 -16.89 39.08
N LEU A 6 6.11 -17.24 39.76
CA LEU A 6 4.84 -17.52 39.09
C LEU A 6 4.03 -16.25 38.73
N SER A 7 4.22 -15.12 39.43
CA SER A 7 3.54 -13.86 39.06
C SER A 7 4.27 -13.04 38.00
N LEU A 8 5.56 -13.30 37.77
CA LEU A 8 6.33 -12.60 36.73
C LEU A 8 5.98 -13.12 35.33
N PHE A 9 5.54 -14.38 35.20
CA PHE A 9 4.99 -14.91 33.95
C PHE A 9 3.54 -14.48 33.68
N ALA A 10 2.75 -14.21 34.72
CA ALA A 10 1.39 -13.67 34.56
C ALA A 10 1.38 -12.18 34.18
N ALA A 11 2.39 -11.41 34.62
CA ALA A 11 2.52 -10.00 34.24
C ALA A 11 3.11 -9.80 32.83
N PHE A 12 3.88 -10.76 32.30
CA PHE A 12 4.38 -10.70 30.92
C PHE A 12 3.36 -11.15 29.88
N PHE A 13 2.31 -11.88 30.28
CA PHE A 13 1.26 -12.30 29.34
C PHE A 13 0.25 -11.18 29.02
N CYS A 14 0.12 -10.17 29.90
CA CYS A 14 -0.78 -9.02 29.69
C CYS A 14 -0.15 -7.83 28.94
N MET A 15 1.14 -7.88 28.60
CA MET A 15 1.80 -6.88 27.73
C MET A 15 1.97 -7.36 26.28
N SER A 16 1.22 -8.38 25.88
CA SER A 16 0.88 -8.58 24.46
C SER A 16 -0.53 -8.06 24.20
N LEU A 17 -0.74 -6.78 24.54
CA LEU A 17 -1.71 -5.96 23.84
C LEU A 17 -1.17 -5.83 22.41
N SER A 18 -1.29 -6.93 21.67
CA SER A 18 -1.20 -6.94 20.22
C SER A 18 -2.08 -5.78 19.80
N ALA A 19 -1.46 -4.75 19.23
CA ALA A 19 -2.19 -3.74 18.49
C ALA A 19 -3.00 -4.56 17.48
N GLN A 20 -4.25 -4.80 17.82
CA GLN A 20 -5.17 -5.59 17.03
C GLN A 20 -5.37 -4.70 15.82
N VAL A 21 -4.62 -4.98 14.75
CA VAL A 21 -4.73 -4.22 13.52
C VAL A 21 -6.13 -4.52 12.99
N SER A 22 -7.04 -3.57 13.21
CA SER A 22 -8.35 -3.61 12.59
C SER A 22 -8.12 -3.63 11.09
N LEU A 23 -8.67 -4.60 10.35
CA LEU A 23 -8.55 -4.60 8.88
C LEU A 23 -9.09 -3.30 8.28
N SER A 24 -10.05 -2.65 8.94
CA SER A 24 -10.57 -1.33 8.56
C SER A 24 -9.47 -0.27 8.47
N ASP A 25 -8.43 -0.38 9.30
CA ASP A 25 -7.33 0.60 9.38
C ASP A 25 -6.27 0.35 8.30
N LEU A 26 -6.35 -0.78 7.58
CA LEU A 26 -5.45 -1.09 6.46
C LEU A 26 -5.78 -0.29 5.20
N VAL A 27 -6.99 0.27 5.11
CA VAL A 27 -7.37 1.16 4.01
C VAL A 27 -7.48 2.58 4.54
N ASN A 28 -6.55 3.43 4.11
CA ASN A 28 -6.50 4.83 4.53
C ASN A 28 -7.33 5.70 3.57
N ALA A 29 -8.33 6.41 4.09
CA ALA A 29 -9.25 7.24 3.31
C ALA A 29 -8.54 8.39 2.57
N ASP A 30 -7.53 9.01 3.18
CA ASP A 30 -6.76 10.07 2.52
C ASP A 30 -5.98 9.53 1.32
N THR A 31 -5.45 8.31 1.43
CA THR A 31 -4.74 7.67 0.32
C THR A 31 -5.70 7.23 -0.78
N GLU A 32 -6.89 6.71 -0.45
CA GLU A 32 -7.94 6.46 -1.44
C GLU A 32 -8.35 7.74 -2.18
N SER A 33 -8.50 8.85 -1.45
CA SER A 33 -8.79 10.17 -2.03
C SER A 33 -7.65 10.63 -2.96
N ALA A 34 -6.39 10.47 -2.55
CA ALA A 34 -5.23 10.80 -3.35
C ALA A 34 -5.13 9.96 -4.63
N ILE A 35 -5.38 8.64 -4.54
CA ILE A 35 -5.46 7.72 -5.68
C ILE A 35 -6.55 8.18 -6.65
N ALA A 36 -7.76 8.38 -6.15
CA ALA A 36 -8.91 8.78 -6.97
C ALA A 36 -8.67 10.12 -7.68
N LYS A 37 -8.11 11.11 -6.96
CA LYS A 37 -7.75 12.41 -7.52
C LYS A 37 -6.69 12.26 -8.62
N TYR A 38 -5.66 11.45 -8.38
CA TYR A 38 -4.60 11.24 -9.36
C TYR A 38 -5.10 10.52 -10.61
N LEU A 39 -5.93 9.48 -10.46
CA LEU A 39 -6.50 8.72 -11.57
C LEU A 39 -7.49 9.55 -12.41
N LYS A 40 -8.31 10.39 -11.77
CA LYS A 40 -9.24 11.32 -12.43
C LYS A 40 -8.54 12.45 -13.19
N ALA A 41 -7.34 12.86 -12.76
CA ALA A 41 -6.57 13.86 -13.48
C ALA A 41 -6.25 13.33 -14.89
N LYS A 42 -6.30 14.20 -15.91
CA LYS A 42 -5.93 13.82 -17.28
C LYS A 42 -4.47 13.36 -17.29
N ALA A 43 -4.19 12.23 -17.95
CA ALA A 43 -2.81 11.79 -18.17
C ALA A 43 -2.05 12.88 -18.95
N VAL A 44 -0.91 13.30 -18.42
CA VAL A 44 -0.05 14.28 -19.06
C VAL A 44 0.88 13.52 -19.99
N SER A 45 0.78 13.76 -21.31
CA SER A 45 1.84 13.37 -22.24
C SER A 45 2.79 14.53 -22.42
N THR A 46 4.05 14.28 -22.11
CA THR A 46 5.12 15.28 -22.16
C THR A 46 5.92 15.19 -23.46
N GLY A 47 5.77 14.08 -24.20
CA GLY A 47 6.56 13.76 -25.38
C GLY A 47 7.93 13.17 -25.05
N GLU A 48 8.29 13.09 -23.77
CA GLU A 48 9.50 12.42 -23.30
C GLU A 48 9.16 11.02 -22.80
N ALA A 49 9.62 9.99 -23.51
CA ALA A 49 9.29 8.60 -23.23
C ALA A 49 9.59 8.19 -21.77
N GLY A 50 10.72 8.64 -21.21
CA GLY A 50 11.08 8.35 -19.82
C GLY A 50 10.10 8.93 -18.79
N VAL A 51 9.57 10.13 -19.05
CA VAL A 51 8.59 10.79 -18.18
C VAL A 51 7.22 10.13 -18.31
N ASP A 52 6.79 9.90 -19.55
CA ASP A 52 5.48 9.33 -19.86
C ASP A 52 5.40 7.89 -19.33
N ASN A 53 6.46 7.08 -19.49
CA ASN A 53 6.55 5.72 -18.96
C ASN A 53 6.51 5.70 -17.42
N PHE A 54 7.22 6.61 -16.75
CA PHE A 54 7.19 6.71 -15.29
C PHE A 54 5.78 7.06 -14.78
N CYS A 55 5.15 8.08 -15.38
CA CYS A 55 3.80 8.49 -14.99
C CYS A 55 2.76 7.38 -15.26
N ALA A 56 2.91 6.65 -16.36
CA ALA A 56 2.07 5.49 -16.67
C ALA A 56 2.26 4.37 -15.65
N ALA A 57 3.48 4.05 -15.27
CA ALA A 57 3.77 3.04 -14.25
C ALA A 57 3.16 3.39 -12.89
N VAL A 58 3.27 4.65 -12.46
CA VAL A 58 2.62 5.13 -11.22
C VAL A 58 1.10 5.04 -11.33
N ARG A 59 0.52 5.35 -12.49
CA ARG A 59 -0.92 5.23 -12.73
C ARG A 59 -1.39 3.77 -12.62
N THR A 60 -0.66 2.83 -13.23
CA THR A 60 -0.93 1.40 -13.08
C THR A 60 -0.85 0.95 -11.63
N ALA A 61 0.15 1.43 -10.89
CA ALA A 61 0.30 1.12 -9.48
C ALA A 61 -0.83 1.70 -8.62
N ALA A 62 -1.33 2.89 -8.95
CA ALA A 62 -2.49 3.51 -8.31
C ALA A 62 -3.77 2.71 -8.56
N THR A 63 -4.00 2.25 -9.80
CA THR A 63 -5.12 1.35 -10.13
C THR A 63 -5.02 0.03 -9.37
N ALA A 64 -3.83 -0.58 -9.31
CA ALA A 64 -3.61 -1.80 -8.54
C ALA A 64 -3.87 -1.57 -7.05
N SER A 65 -3.49 -0.42 -6.49
CA SER A 65 -3.74 -0.09 -5.08
C SER A 65 -5.22 0.09 -4.79
N GLN A 66 -5.97 0.73 -5.70
CA GLN A 66 -7.42 0.80 -5.60
C GLN A 66 -8.05 -0.59 -5.57
N GLN A 67 -7.58 -1.50 -6.44
CA GLN A 67 -8.07 -2.87 -6.45
C GLN A 67 -7.72 -3.63 -5.17
N SER A 68 -6.50 -3.47 -4.66
CA SER A 68 -6.08 -4.05 -3.37
C SER A 68 -6.95 -3.56 -2.22
N ASN A 69 -7.29 -2.26 -2.19
CA ASN A 69 -8.20 -1.70 -1.17
C ASN A 69 -9.61 -2.33 -1.25
N VAL A 70 -10.13 -2.55 -2.46
CA VAL A 70 -11.41 -3.27 -2.65
C VAL A 70 -11.31 -4.70 -2.13
N SER A 71 -10.23 -5.42 -2.46
CA SER A 71 -10.02 -6.80 -1.99
C SER A 71 -9.89 -6.88 -0.47
N ILE A 72 -9.20 -5.92 0.18
CA ILE A 72 -9.08 -5.85 1.64
C ILE A 72 -10.45 -5.60 2.28
N LYS A 73 -11.25 -4.66 1.76
CA LYS A 73 -12.60 -4.37 2.25
C LYS A 73 -13.53 -5.59 2.11
N ALA A 74 -13.51 -6.26 0.95
CA ALA A 74 -14.29 -7.46 0.73
C ALA A 74 -13.87 -8.62 1.66
N LEU A 75 -12.56 -8.78 1.89
CA LEU A 75 -12.06 -9.75 2.85
C LEU A 75 -12.54 -9.44 4.27
N TYR A 76 -12.50 -8.17 4.68
CA TYR A 76 -13.02 -7.74 5.97
C TYR A 76 -14.51 -8.09 6.14
N GLU A 77 -15.35 -7.72 5.18
CA GLU A 77 -16.78 -8.04 5.21
C GLU A 77 -17.05 -9.55 5.35
N LYS A 78 -16.32 -10.38 4.57
CA LYS A 78 -16.43 -11.84 4.68
C LYS A 78 -15.95 -12.37 6.02
N LEU A 79 -14.84 -11.84 6.56
CA LEU A 79 -14.32 -12.24 7.87
C LEU A 79 -15.29 -11.88 8.99
N SER A 80 -15.91 -10.70 8.95
CA SER A 80 -16.94 -10.28 9.90
C SER A 80 -18.20 -11.13 9.81
N ALA A 81 -18.53 -11.67 8.63
CA ALA A 81 -19.62 -12.63 8.43
C ALA A 81 -19.23 -14.09 8.77
N GLY A 82 -17.97 -14.35 9.17
CA GLY A 82 -17.46 -15.69 9.47
C GLY A 82 -17.20 -16.57 8.24
N GLY A 83 -17.17 -15.99 7.03
CA GLY A 83 -17.13 -16.71 5.76
C GLY A 83 -15.78 -16.71 5.03
N ALA A 84 -14.79 -15.92 5.46
CA ALA A 84 -13.46 -15.90 4.83
C ALA A 84 -12.46 -16.84 5.51
N GLY A 85 -11.58 -17.43 4.72
CA GLY A 85 -10.56 -18.39 5.16
C GLY A 85 -9.13 -17.89 5.02
N THR A 86 -8.20 -18.61 5.63
CA THR A 86 -6.75 -18.35 5.56
C THR A 86 -6.22 -18.25 4.13
N GLU A 87 -6.77 -19.03 3.20
CA GLU A 87 -6.35 -19.04 1.78
C GLU A 87 -6.67 -17.72 1.07
N GLU A 88 -7.87 -17.16 1.28
CA GLU A 88 -8.26 -15.88 0.71
C GLU A 88 -7.39 -14.74 1.27
N ALA A 89 -7.15 -14.73 2.58
CA ALA A 89 -6.28 -13.75 3.22
C ALA A 89 -4.83 -13.83 2.71
N ASN A 90 -4.32 -15.05 2.49
CA ASN A 90 -3.01 -15.27 1.87
C ASN A 90 -2.96 -14.75 0.43
N SER A 91 -4.00 -14.97 -0.37
CA SER A 91 -4.05 -14.47 -1.75
C SER A 91 -3.95 -12.95 -1.80
N VAL A 92 -4.68 -12.25 -0.92
CA VAL A 92 -4.58 -10.79 -0.78
C VAL A 92 -3.17 -10.38 -0.33
N LEU A 93 -2.59 -11.07 0.66
CA LEU A 93 -1.23 -10.79 1.15
C LEU A 93 -0.17 -10.93 0.05
N GLU A 94 -0.21 -12.00 -0.75
CA GLU A 94 0.74 -12.22 -1.83
C GLU A 94 0.58 -11.16 -2.94
N GLY A 95 -0.65 -10.79 -3.28
CA GLY A 95 -0.91 -9.68 -4.21
C GLY A 95 -0.29 -8.36 -3.73
N LEU A 96 -0.42 -8.04 -2.44
CA LEU A 96 0.20 -6.85 -1.84
C LEU A 96 1.73 -6.91 -1.87
N LYS A 97 2.35 -8.07 -1.62
CA LYS A 97 3.81 -8.24 -1.72
C LYS A 97 4.31 -8.00 -3.15
N THR A 98 3.65 -8.57 -4.15
CA THR A 98 3.96 -8.32 -5.56
C THR A 98 3.81 -6.83 -5.91
N GLN A 99 2.80 -6.17 -5.35
CA GLN A 99 2.59 -4.74 -5.53
C GLN A 99 3.72 -3.90 -4.92
N VAL A 100 4.19 -4.22 -3.70
CA VAL A 100 5.36 -3.56 -3.10
C VAL A 100 6.58 -3.67 -4.02
N THR A 101 6.89 -4.85 -4.54
CA THR A 101 8.02 -5.02 -5.47
C THR A 101 7.89 -4.13 -6.70
N SER A 102 6.69 -4.03 -7.27
CA SER A 102 6.41 -3.18 -8.44
C SER A 102 6.53 -1.69 -8.13
N LEU A 103 6.03 -1.25 -6.97
CA LEU A 103 6.13 0.12 -6.48
C LEU A 103 7.59 0.55 -6.25
N VAL A 104 8.38 -0.30 -5.60
CA VAL A 104 9.80 -0.05 -5.37
C VAL A 104 10.57 0.01 -6.69
N ALA A 105 10.25 -0.86 -7.65
CA ALA A 105 10.87 -0.81 -8.99
C ALA A 105 10.52 0.50 -9.72
N ALA A 106 9.27 0.95 -9.67
CA ALA A 106 8.87 2.24 -10.24
C ALA A 106 9.60 3.41 -9.57
N GLY A 107 9.84 3.34 -8.26
CA GLY A 107 10.53 4.39 -7.49
C GLY A 107 11.97 4.62 -7.93
N LYS A 108 12.67 3.56 -8.36
CA LYS A 108 14.03 3.67 -8.91
C LYS A 108 14.10 4.52 -10.18
N ASN A 109 13.01 4.63 -10.94
CA ASN A 109 12.95 5.39 -12.18
C ASN A 109 12.60 6.87 -11.97
N ALA A 110 12.13 7.27 -10.78
CA ALA A 110 11.70 8.63 -10.50
C ALA A 110 12.79 9.70 -10.70
N PRO A 111 14.06 9.50 -10.27
CA PRO A 111 15.13 10.49 -10.49
C PRO A 111 15.45 10.69 -11.98
N ALA A 112 15.48 9.60 -12.75
CA ALA A 112 15.73 9.65 -14.19
C ALA A 112 14.59 10.37 -14.93
N ALA A 113 13.34 10.08 -14.58
CA ALA A 113 12.18 10.79 -15.12
C ALA A 113 12.22 12.28 -14.78
N LEU A 114 12.61 12.66 -13.56
CA LEU A 114 12.72 14.06 -13.16
C LEU A 114 13.82 14.80 -13.94
N ALA A 115 14.96 14.15 -14.17
CA ALA A 115 16.03 14.70 -14.98
C ALA A 115 15.59 14.89 -16.45
N ALA A 116 14.93 13.89 -17.04
CA ALA A 116 14.36 13.98 -18.39
C ALA A 116 13.36 15.13 -18.51
N ALA A 117 12.46 15.28 -17.54
CA ALA A 117 11.48 16.36 -17.50
C ALA A 117 12.13 17.76 -17.49
N LYS A 118 13.26 17.92 -16.77
CA LYS A 118 14.01 19.19 -16.70
C LYS A 118 14.75 19.52 -17.99
N ASN A 119 15.09 18.52 -18.80
CA ASN A 119 15.84 18.69 -20.05
C ASN A 119 14.95 18.96 -21.28
N ILE A 120 13.62 19.02 -21.10
CA ILE A 120 12.70 19.37 -22.17
C ILE A 120 12.97 20.80 -22.64
N LYS A 121 13.24 20.98 -23.94
CA LYS A 121 13.59 22.29 -24.53
C LYS A 121 12.49 23.33 -24.40
N ASN A 122 11.22 22.93 -24.47
CA ASN A 122 10.09 23.84 -24.32
C ASN A 122 9.83 24.10 -22.83
N PRO A 123 9.99 25.33 -22.32
CA PRO A 123 9.89 25.61 -20.88
C PRO A 123 8.52 25.30 -20.28
N MET A 124 7.43 25.52 -21.03
CA MET A 124 6.07 25.21 -20.56
C MET A 124 5.86 23.70 -20.44
N LYS A 125 6.32 22.93 -21.44
CA LYS A 125 6.28 21.46 -21.39
C LYS A 125 7.17 20.90 -20.29
N ALA A 126 8.36 21.48 -20.10
CA ALA A 126 9.26 21.13 -19.01
C ALA A 126 8.61 21.32 -17.64
N ALA A 127 7.99 22.49 -17.41
CA ALA A 127 7.29 22.76 -16.15
C ALA A 127 6.12 21.79 -15.91
N GLN A 128 5.34 21.48 -16.95
CA GLN A 128 4.26 20.49 -16.87
C GLN A 128 4.79 19.08 -16.58
N ALA A 129 5.86 18.67 -17.24
CA ALA A 129 6.51 17.38 -17.03
C ALA A 129 7.08 17.25 -15.62
N VAL A 130 7.79 18.27 -15.12
CA VAL A 130 8.32 18.30 -13.76
C VAL A 130 7.17 18.18 -12.76
N LYS A 131 6.08 18.95 -12.94
CA LYS A 131 4.90 18.86 -12.07
C LYS A 131 4.27 17.46 -12.09
N ALA A 132 4.17 16.84 -13.27
CA ALA A 132 3.62 15.49 -13.43
C ALA A 132 4.50 14.46 -12.70
N VAL A 133 5.81 14.48 -12.92
CA VAL A 133 6.78 13.60 -12.25
C VAL A 133 6.74 13.81 -10.73
N THR A 134 6.78 15.05 -10.24
CA THR A 134 6.71 15.33 -8.80
C THR A 134 5.42 14.80 -8.18
N SER A 135 4.28 15.00 -8.84
CA SER A 135 2.98 14.49 -8.36
C SER A 135 2.95 12.97 -8.36
N ALA A 136 3.48 12.34 -9.42
CA ALA A 136 3.56 10.89 -9.53
C ALA A 136 4.50 10.29 -8.46
N THR A 137 5.66 10.89 -8.21
CA THR A 137 6.59 10.47 -7.16
C THR A 137 5.97 10.60 -5.77
N SER A 138 5.27 11.70 -5.49
CA SER A 138 4.57 11.90 -4.21
C SER A 138 3.49 10.84 -3.98
N LEU A 139 2.68 10.55 -5.00
CA LEU A 139 1.71 9.47 -4.91
C LEU A 139 2.40 8.12 -4.73
N LEU A 140 3.44 7.83 -5.50
CA LEU A 140 4.17 6.57 -5.44
C LEU A 140 4.72 6.29 -4.03
N ASN A 141 5.27 7.30 -3.36
CA ASN A 141 5.72 7.17 -1.97
C ASN A 141 4.55 6.84 -1.04
N THR A 142 3.43 7.54 -1.19
CA THR A 142 2.20 7.29 -0.42
C THR A 142 1.71 5.85 -0.62
N LEU A 143 1.64 5.39 -1.87
CA LEU A 143 1.26 4.03 -2.24
C LEU A 143 2.21 3.00 -1.64
N THR A 144 3.52 3.26 -1.69
CA THR A 144 4.54 2.35 -1.14
C THR A 144 4.37 2.19 0.36
N THR A 145 4.23 3.30 1.09
CA THR A 145 4.03 3.28 2.54
C THR A 145 2.72 2.59 2.92
N GLN A 146 1.61 2.91 2.24
CA GLN A 146 0.34 2.24 2.51
C GLN A 146 0.42 0.74 2.24
N THR A 147 0.94 0.33 1.07
CA THR A 147 1.01 -1.09 0.69
C THR A 147 1.91 -1.87 1.64
N GLN A 148 3.02 -1.29 2.12
CA GLN A 148 3.86 -1.92 3.15
C GLN A 148 3.11 -2.10 4.48
N SER A 149 2.33 -1.10 4.91
CA SER A 149 1.48 -1.21 6.09
C SER A 149 0.42 -2.31 5.90
N GLN A 150 -0.18 -2.38 4.72
CA GLN A 150 -1.14 -3.42 4.34
C GLN A 150 -0.52 -4.81 4.38
N VAL A 151 0.69 -5.01 3.85
CA VAL A 151 1.43 -6.27 3.95
C VAL A 151 1.63 -6.67 5.41
N LYS A 152 2.05 -5.73 6.27
CA LYS A 152 2.26 -5.99 7.70
C LYS A 152 0.97 -6.42 8.39
N GLY A 153 -0.12 -5.67 8.19
CA GLY A 153 -1.42 -6.02 8.77
C GLY A 153 -1.97 -7.34 8.24
N MET A 154 -1.94 -7.54 6.93
CA MET A 154 -2.40 -8.79 6.31
C MET A 154 -1.59 -10.02 6.74
N THR A 155 -0.30 -9.85 7.03
CA THR A 155 0.52 -10.92 7.62
C THR A 155 0.00 -11.33 9.00
N GLN A 156 -0.42 -10.35 9.82
CA GLN A 156 -1.01 -10.62 11.14
C GLN A 156 -2.38 -11.28 11.01
N VAL A 157 -3.22 -10.81 10.08
CA VAL A 157 -4.52 -11.42 9.75
C VAL A 157 -4.36 -12.90 9.41
N VAL A 158 -3.46 -13.22 8.48
CA VAL A 158 -3.18 -14.61 8.10
C VAL A 158 -2.72 -15.44 9.31
N ALA A 159 -1.85 -14.89 10.15
CA ALA A 159 -1.38 -15.59 11.35
C ALA A 159 -2.53 -15.89 12.33
N LEU A 160 -3.41 -14.92 12.58
CA LEU A 160 -4.57 -15.10 13.45
C LEU A 160 -5.55 -16.15 12.91
N LEU A 161 -5.82 -16.15 11.59
CA LEU A 161 -6.68 -17.16 10.97
C LEU A 161 -6.09 -18.57 11.07
N LYS A 162 -4.77 -18.73 10.93
CA LYS A 162 -4.08 -20.02 11.13
C LYS A 162 -4.21 -20.53 12.57
N GLU A 163 -4.26 -19.63 13.54
CA GLU A 163 -4.47 -19.95 14.95
C GLU A 163 -5.95 -20.16 15.32
N GLY A 164 -6.87 -20.04 14.36
CA GLY A 164 -8.32 -20.12 14.61
C GLY A 164 -8.87 -18.97 15.45
N LYS A 165 -8.13 -17.85 15.55
CA LYS A 165 -8.54 -16.68 16.32
C LYS A 165 -9.50 -15.82 15.50
N SER A 166 -10.52 -15.29 16.17
CA SER A 166 -11.41 -14.32 15.56
C SER A 166 -10.65 -13.04 15.21
N ILE A 167 -10.83 -12.60 13.98
CA ILE A 167 -10.44 -11.26 13.52
C ILE A 167 -11.61 -10.32 13.83
N LYS A 168 -11.34 -9.16 14.42
CA LYS A 168 -12.33 -8.10 14.65
C LYS A 168 -11.95 -6.87 13.84
#